data_AF-A0A7U6KCT5-F1
#
_entry.id   AF-A0A7U6KCT5-F1
#
_cell.length_a   1.000
_cell.length_b   1.000
_cell.length_c   1.000
_cell.angle_alpha   90.00
_cell.angle_beta   90.00
_cell.angle_gamma   90.00
#
_symmetry.space_group_name_H-M   'P 1'
#
loop_
_entity.id
_entity.type
_entity.pdbx_description
1 polymer ?
#
loop_
_entity_poly.entity_id
_entity_poly.type
_entity_poly.pdbx_seq_one_letter_code
_entity_poly.pdbx_strand_id
1 'polypeptide(L)'
;MAENEIKNGDRPEITISVDNVEEYDTVFVGYPIWYDEAPAMISTFLASYNFEGKRLIPFCTSSSDIIDISCWNWRYLYCKQINVN
;
A
#
# COMPACT_ATOMS: atom_id res chain seq x y z
N MET A 1 5.59 14.90 -9.62
CA MET A 1 4.28 14.40 -10.12
C MET A 1 4.10 13.02 -9.53
N ALA A 2 2.87 12.65 -9.15
CA ALA A 2 2.58 11.37 -8.51
C ALA A 2 3.11 10.16 -9.29
N GLU A 3 3.05 10.19 -10.63
CA GLU A 3 3.63 9.15 -11.49
C GLU A 3 5.13 8.93 -11.27
N ASN A 4 5.89 10.02 -11.11
CA ASN A 4 7.34 9.94 -10.94
C ASN A 4 7.70 9.34 -9.59
N GLU A 5 6.92 9.64 -8.54
CA GLU A 5 7.13 9.07 -7.21
C GLU A 5 6.98 7.56 -7.24
N ILE A 6 5.95 7.06 -7.95
CA ILE A 6 5.71 5.62 -8.14
C ILE A 6 6.85 5.00 -8.96
N LYS A 7 7.22 5.60 -10.10
CA LYS A 7 8.25 5.06 -11.01
C LYS A 7 9.66 5.05 -10.40
N ASN A 8 10.00 6.06 -9.61
CA ASN A 8 11.32 6.17 -8.98
C ASN A 8 11.43 5.36 -7.68
N GLY A 9 10.30 4.84 -7.17
CA GLY A 9 10.27 4.18 -5.86
C GLY A 9 10.46 5.16 -4.71
N ASP A 10 10.01 6.40 -4.89
CA ASP A 10 10.08 7.42 -3.84
C ASP A 10 9.22 7.00 -2.65
N ARG A 11 9.60 7.45 -1.44
CA ARG A 11 8.87 7.19 -0.19
C ARG A 11 8.48 8.51 0.47
N PRO A 12 7.38 9.14 0.02
CA PRO A 12 6.90 10.38 0.61
C PRO A 12 6.67 10.22 2.11
N GLU A 13 7.02 11.25 2.89
CA GLU A 13 6.85 11.25 4.34
C GLU A 13 5.35 11.23 4.72
N ILE A 14 5.01 10.41 5.72
CA ILE A 14 3.69 10.38 6.33
C ILE A 14 3.81 11.08 7.69
N THR A 15 3.08 12.17 7.87
CA THR A 15 3.16 13.00 9.10
C THR A 15 2.28 12.51 10.24
N ILE A 16 1.42 11.52 9.98
CA ILE A 16 0.46 10.96 10.92
C ILE A 16 0.84 9.51 11.19
N SER A 17 1.03 9.16 12.46
CA SER A 17 1.22 7.77 12.88
C SER A 17 -0.13 7.09 13.15
N VAL A 18 -0.21 5.82 12.81
CA VAL A 18 -1.22 4.89 13.33
C VAL A 18 -0.66 4.25 14.59
N ASP A 19 -1.39 4.36 15.68
CA ASP A 19 -1.04 3.74 16.96
C ASP A 19 -1.52 2.27 16.97
N ASN A 20 -0.77 1.41 17.66
CA ASN A 20 -1.12 0.03 17.98
C ASN A 20 -1.43 -0.87 16.77
N VAL A 21 -0.76 -0.69 15.63
CA VAL A 21 -0.94 -1.54 14.42
C VAL A 21 -0.72 -3.03 14.72
N GLU A 22 0.14 -3.33 15.69
CA GLU A 22 0.45 -4.67 16.17
C GLU A 22 -0.73 -5.38 16.84
N GLU A 23 -1.72 -4.67 17.38
CA GLU A 23 -2.89 -5.26 18.04
C GLU A 23 -3.89 -5.87 17.05
N TYR A 24 -3.76 -5.57 15.75
CA TYR A 24 -4.71 -6.00 14.74
C TYR A 24 -4.21 -7.22 13.95
N ASP A 25 -5.03 -8.26 13.84
CA ASP A 25 -4.74 -9.40 12.94
C ASP A 25 -5.05 -9.08 11.48
N THR A 26 -5.89 -8.06 11.22
CA THR A 26 -6.37 -7.70 9.88
C THR A 26 -6.42 -6.21 9.71
N VAL A 27 -5.79 -5.71 8.64
CA VAL A 27 -5.73 -4.29 8.32
C VAL A 27 -6.25 -4.09 6.90
N PHE A 28 -7.28 -3.26 6.76
CA PHE A 28 -7.79 -2.82 5.47
C PHE A 28 -7.02 -1.58 5.03
N VAL A 29 -6.46 -1.60 3.82
CA VAL A 29 -5.66 -0.49 3.29
C VAL A 29 -6.38 0.14 2.12
N GLY A 30 -6.87 1.36 2.33
CA GLY A 30 -7.64 2.12 1.35
C GLY A 30 -6.78 3.14 0.62
N TYR A 31 -6.89 3.21 -0.70
CA TYR A 31 -6.18 4.21 -1.50
C TYR A 31 -6.90 4.58 -2.81
N PRO A 32 -6.68 5.80 -3.35
CA PRO A 32 -7.08 6.09 -4.72
C PRO A 32 -6.15 5.38 -5.72
N ILE A 33 -6.65 5.00 -6.89
CA ILE A 33 -5.80 4.56 -8.00
C ILE A 33 -5.12 5.77 -8.63
N TRP A 34 -3.78 5.78 -8.63
CA TRP A 34 -2.96 6.76 -9.33
C TRP A 34 -2.11 6.06 -10.36
N TYR A 35 -2.35 6.33 -11.65
CA TYR A 35 -1.63 5.69 -12.76
C TYR A 35 -1.68 4.15 -12.69
N ASP A 36 -2.90 3.60 -12.54
CA ASP A 36 -3.17 2.16 -12.40
C ASP A 36 -2.58 1.49 -11.15
N GLU A 37 -2.01 2.26 -10.22
CA GLU A 37 -1.26 1.75 -9.07
C GLU A 37 -1.66 2.40 -7.73
N ALA A 38 -1.23 1.79 -6.63
CA ALA A 38 -1.27 2.42 -5.33
C ALA A 38 -0.32 3.64 -5.29
N PRO A 39 -0.70 4.77 -4.65
CA PRO A 39 0.17 5.92 -4.48
C PRO A 39 1.47 5.54 -3.76
N ALA A 40 2.57 6.20 -4.09
CA ALA A 40 3.89 5.93 -3.49
C ALA A 40 3.89 5.95 -1.95
N MET A 41 3.03 6.78 -1.34
CA MET A 41 2.86 6.86 0.11
C MET A 41 2.40 5.53 0.75
N ILE A 42 1.72 4.66 0.01
CA ILE A 42 1.34 3.32 0.49
C ILE A 42 2.58 2.45 0.72
N SER A 43 3.61 2.62 -0.10
CA SER A 43 4.93 2.01 0.12
C SER A 43 5.56 2.48 1.43
N THR A 44 5.52 3.79 1.70
CA THR A 44 5.99 4.34 2.97
C THR A 44 5.24 3.70 4.14
N PHE A 45 3.91 3.71 4.11
CA PHE A 45 3.08 3.14 5.17
C PHE A 45 3.43 1.68 5.46
N LEU A 46 3.53 0.85 4.42
CA LEU A 46 3.84 -0.57 4.56
C LEU A 46 5.25 -0.83 5.08
N ALA A 47 6.21 0.05 4.80
CA ALA A 47 7.57 -0.02 5.31
C ALA A 47 7.71 0.53 6.75
N SER A 48 6.76 1.35 7.22
CA SER A 48 6.80 1.99 8.54
C SER A 48 6.41 1.07 9.69
N TYR A 49 5.74 -0.06 9.43
CA TYR A 49 5.20 -0.95 10.46
C TYR A 49 5.50 -2.43 10.17
N ASN A 50 5.47 -3.26 11.21
CA ASN A 50 5.59 -4.71 11.04
C ASN A 50 4.21 -5.34 10.82
N PHE A 51 4.00 -5.87 9.61
CA PHE A 51 2.78 -6.59 9.25
C PHE A 51 2.94 -8.12 9.22
N GLU A 52 4.08 -8.66 9.64
CA GLU A 52 4.33 -10.11 9.65
C GLU A 52 3.20 -10.88 10.35
N GLY A 53 2.66 -11.91 9.67
CA GLY A 53 1.56 -12.72 10.16
C GLY A 53 0.17 -12.05 10.13
N LYS A 54 0.07 -10.77 9.72
CA LYS A 54 -1.20 -10.04 9.60
C LYS A 54 -1.80 -10.21 8.20
N ARG A 55 -3.13 -10.05 8.12
CA ARG A 55 -3.86 -10.01 6.85
C ARG A 55 -4.00 -8.57 6.37
N LEU A 56 -3.45 -8.26 5.20
CA LEU A 56 -3.62 -6.98 4.54
C LEU A 56 -4.65 -7.08 3.42
N ILE A 57 -5.70 -6.27 3.49
CA ILE A 57 -6.79 -6.29 2.50
C ILE A 57 -6.84 -4.93 1.80
N PRO A 58 -6.30 -4.81 0.56
CA PRO A 58 -6.38 -3.57 -0.18
C PRO A 58 -7.80 -3.32 -0.70
N PHE A 59 -8.20 -2.05 -0.73
CA PHE A 59 -9.37 -1.58 -1.45
C PHE A 59 -9.09 -0.21 -2.05
N CYS A 60 -9.79 0.15 -3.13
CA CYS A 60 -9.52 1.40 -3.80
C CYS A 60 -10.78 2.13 -4.30
N THR A 61 -10.61 3.42 -4.53
CA THR A 61 -11.52 4.24 -5.34
C THR A 61 -10.80 4.70 -6.60
N SER A 62 -11.48 4.73 -7.73
CA SER A 62 -10.95 5.20 -9.02
C SER A 62 -12.02 5.99 -9.78
N SER A 63 -11.62 6.67 -10.84
CA SER A 63 -12.59 7.28 -11.77
C SER A 63 -13.26 6.24 -12.67
N SER A 64 -12.50 5.24 -13.10
CA SER A 64 -12.96 4.19 -14.03
C SER A 64 -12.15 2.89 -13.92
N ASP A 65 -10.94 2.95 -13.38
CA ASP A 65 -9.99 1.86 -13.43
C ASP A 65 -10.39 0.74 -12.47
N ILE A 66 -10.16 -0.50 -12.91
CA ILE A 66 -10.40 -1.69 -12.10
C ILE A 66 -9.17 -1.93 -11.23
N ILE A 67 -9.37 -2.38 -10.00
CA ILE A 67 -8.29 -2.61 -9.03
C ILE A 67 -7.28 -3.69 -9.46
N ASP A 68 -7.61 -4.55 -10.44
CA ASP A 68 -6.84 -5.76 -10.77
C ASP A 68 -5.33 -5.53 -10.95
N ILE A 69 -4.93 -4.47 -11.67
CA ILE A 69 -3.51 -4.16 -11.91
C ILE A 69 -2.83 -3.78 -10.58
N SER A 70 -3.43 -2.86 -9.83
CA SER A 70 -2.91 -2.45 -8.52
C SER A 70 -2.91 -3.59 -7.51
N CYS A 71 -3.93 -4.45 -7.49
CA CYS A 71 -3.98 -5.63 -6.62
C CYS A 71 -2.88 -6.64 -6.96
N TRP A 72 -2.57 -6.81 -8.25
CA TRP A 72 -1.48 -7.69 -8.68
C TRP A 72 -0.12 -7.14 -8.26
N ASN A 73 0.12 -5.85 -8.46
CA ASN A 73 1.33 -5.16 -8.02
C ASN A 73 1.43 -5.11 -6.48
N TRP A 74 0.31 -4.94 -5.77
CA TRP A 74 0.21 -5.08 -4.31
C TRP A 74 0.82 -6.39 -3.84
N ARG A 75 0.36 -7.51 -4.42
CA ARG A 75 0.87 -8.84 -4.08
C ARG A 75 2.35 -9.00 -4.45
N TYR A 76 2.76 -8.51 -5.61
CA TYR A 76 4.10 -8.78 -6.14
C TYR A 76 5.20 -7.90 -5.55
N LEU A 77 4.94 -6.60 -5.40
CA LEU A 77 5.91 -5.61 -4.97
C LEU A 77 5.91 -5.44 -3.45
N TYR A 78 4.73 -5.48 -2.83
CA TYR A 78 4.60 -5.15 -1.41
C TYR A 78 4.55 -6.40 -0.53
N CYS A 79 3.65 -7.35 -0.79
CA CYS A 79 3.55 -8.55 0.07
C CYS A 79 4.83 -9.39 0.10
N LYS A 80 5.60 -9.45 -1.01
CA LYS A 80 6.93 -10.10 -1.03
C LYS A 80 7.98 -9.36 -0.21
N GLN A 81 7.93 -8.03 -0.10
CA GLN A 81 8.90 -7.25 0.68
C GLN A 81 8.68 -7.37 2.18
N ILE A 82 7.45 -7.66 2.61
CA ILE A 82 7.06 -7.72 4.04
C ILE A 82 6.61 -9.12 4.50
N ASN A 83 6.87 -10.17 3.70
CA ASN A 83 6.66 -11.58 4.05
C ASN A 83 5.25 -11.93 4.56
N VAL A 84 4.23 -11.31 3.96
CA VAL A 84 2.81 -11.51 4.27
C VAL A 84 2.10 -12.22 3.13
N ASN A 85 1.11 -13.05 3.47
CA ASN A 85 0.30 -13.80 2.51
C ASN A 85 -0.86 -12.98 1.97
#